data_AF-A0A504XH64-F1
#
_entry.id   AF-A0A504XH64-F1
#
_cell.length_a   1.000
_cell.length_b   1.000
_cell.length_c   1.000
_cell.angle_alpha   90.00
_cell.angle_beta   90.00
_cell.angle_gamma   90.00
#
_symmetry.space_group_name_H-M   'P 1'
#
loop_
_entity.id
_entity.type
_entity.pdbx_description
1 polymer ?
#
loop_
_entity_poly.entity_id
_entity_poly.type
_entity_poly.pdbx_seq_one_letter_code
_entity_poly.pdbx_strand_id
1 'polypeptide(L)'
;MSRQKEYVSPAGLRLDGRRPLEARRMDIAFGTLSACDGSCDITLGQSKVCACVFGPRESLHKQEAKHDKGLVTCEVAVAAFAGENRRNPQRRSKLSEDIGAAVVQVARSVILLSQYPNSQIHIYIEVLQKDGNEKIACVNAACLALIDANVAMRDAVCCIDAGILDEHMLIDLTNDELRSQCPVIAAAFTGHDTRNIIWLETASRLPPDSAARLLKCAEEGATKLFETAMRKALEEHAKKILTLQSYSVCLWDLAVGMASIFTYSAVQNGKTVFLQKYSGYATLIVNVASRCSLASTNIEILNEVQQAYGSRRFTVLAFPCAQFANQEPLNNTEIAQWCKDLGLLFPVFDRVNVKGSSADPLFQMLRVQKGAPLWNYTKYLCDRSGVPRRKLKPGCSMDTLRQSIECVL
;
A
#
# COMPACT_ATOMS: atom_id res chain seq x y z
N MET A 1 -41.93 26.54 -25.98
CA MET A 1 -41.18 25.81 -27.02
C MET A 1 -39.85 26.51 -27.21
N SER A 2 -38.82 26.14 -26.44
CA SER A 2 -37.47 26.63 -26.72
C SER A 2 -37.08 26.15 -28.12
N ARG A 3 -36.43 27.01 -28.92
CA ARG A 3 -35.89 26.69 -30.25
C ARG A 3 -35.40 25.24 -30.27
N GLN A 4 -35.93 24.41 -31.19
CA GLN A 4 -35.52 23.03 -31.37
C GLN A 4 -33.99 23.00 -31.52
N LYS A 5 -33.28 22.73 -30.42
CA LYS A 5 -31.86 22.39 -30.47
C LYS A 5 -31.84 20.99 -31.05
N GLU A 6 -31.29 20.86 -32.25
CA GLU A 6 -30.99 19.56 -32.82
C GLU A 6 -29.77 19.00 -32.06
N TYR A 7 -29.96 17.90 -31.34
CA TYR A 7 -28.89 17.31 -30.53
C TYR A 7 -27.98 16.42 -31.34
N VAL A 8 -28.52 15.78 -32.38
CA VAL A 8 -27.80 14.96 -33.33
C VAL A 8 -28.06 15.53 -34.72
N SER A 9 -27.01 16.08 -35.33
CA SER A 9 -27.08 16.60 -36.70
C SER A 9 -27.38 15.49 -37.73
N PRO A 10 -27.86 15.83 -38.94
CA PRO A 10 -28.10 14.84 -39.99
C PRO A 10 -26.83 14.10 -40.43
N ALA A 11 -25.66 14.67 -40.15
CA ALA A 11 -24.35 14.03 -40.36
C ALA A 11 -24.01 12.97 -39.28
N GLY A 12 -24.87 12.78 -38.27
CA GLY A 12 -24.67 11.84 -37.17
C GLY A 12 -23.68 12.32 -36.11
N LEU A 13 -23.52 13.64 -35.96
CA LEU A 13 -22.64 14.26 -34.97
C LEU A 13 -23.46 14.96 -33.88
N ARG A 14 -23.01 14.80 -32.63
CA ARG A 14 -23.56 15.45 -31.43
C ARG A 14 -23.10 16.92 -31.32
N LEU A 15 -23.67 17.64 -30.35
CA LEU A 15 -23.31 19.04 -30.04
C LEU A 15 -21.81 19.25 -29.76
N ASP A 16 -21.15 18.24 -29.20
CA ASP A 16 -19.71 18.25 -28.89
C ASP A 16 -18.83 17.62 -29.99
N GLY A 17 -19.44 17.23 -31.12
CA GLY A 17 -18.76 16.63 -32.26
C GLY A 17 -18.55 15.12 -32.16
N ARG A 18 -19.00 14.45 -31.08
CA ARG A 18 -18.92 12.99 -30.95
C ARG A 18 -19.98 12.26 -31.77
N ARG A 19 -19.76 10.98 -32.02
CA ARG A 19 -20.82 10.08 -32.52
C ARG A 19 -21.75 9.63 -31.38
N PRO A 20 -22.98 9.18 -31.69
CA PRO A 20 -23.95 8.71 -30.68
C PRO A 20 -23.41 7.68 -29.68
N LEU A 21 -22.70 6.66 -30.16
CA LEU A 21 -22.19 5.55 -29.35
C LEU A 21 -20.73 5.74 -28.88
N GLU A 22 -20.26 6.99 -28.84
CA GLU A 22 -18.89 7.33 -28.47
C GLU A 22 -18.88 8.00 -27.08
N ALA A 23 -18.18 7.39 -26.13
CA ALA A 23 -17.99 7.95 -24.79
C ALA A 23 -17.01 9.13 -24.81
N ARG A 24 -17.08 10.02 -23.81
CA ARG A 24 -16.10 11.09 -23.65
C ARG A 24 -14.74 10.50 -23.31
N ARG A 25 -13.70 11.26 -23.66
CA ARG A 25 -12.36 10.97 -23.20
C ARG A 25 -12.33 10.94 -21.67
N MET A 26 -11.80 9.85 -21.13
CA MET A 26 -11.57 9.65 -19.71
C MET A 26 -10.07 9.68 -19.44
N ASP A 27 -9.61 10.71 -18.76
CA ASP A 27 -8.24 10.80 -18.25
C ASP A 27 -8.26 10.46 -16.75
N ILE A 28 -7.37 9.56 -16.34
CA ILE A 28 -7.30 9.02 -14.97
C ILE A 28 -5.90 9.28 -14.42
N ALA A 29 -5.81 9.90 -13.26
CA ALA A 29 -4.55 10.13 -12.55
C ALA A 29 -4.64 9.52 -11.14
N PHE A 30 -3.81 8.53 -10.87
CA PHE A 30 -3.71 7.88 -9.56
C PHE A 30 -2.67 8.55 -8.67
N GLY A 31 -2.85 8.45 -7.34
CA GLY A 31 -1.86 8.89 -6.36
C GLY A 31 -1.62 10.40 -6.37
N THR A 32 -2.67 11.20 -6.63
CA THR A 32 -2.61 12.66 -6.70
C THR A 32 -2.43 13.30 -5.33
N LEU A 33 -2.88 12.63 -4.27
CA LEU A 33 -2.82 13.11 -2.90
C LEU A 33 -2.07 12.12 -2.00
N SER A 34 -1.07 12.61 -1.26
CA SER A 34 -0.25 11.79 -0.36
C SER A 34 -0.80 11.69 1.07
N ALA A 35 -1.87 12.41 1.39
CA ALA A 35 -2.45 12.46 2.73
C ALA A 35 -3.44 11.31 3.00
N CYS A 36 -3.79 10.54 1.98
CA CYS A 36 -4.73 9.43 2.02
C CYS A 36 -4.05 8.13 1.57
N ASP A 37 -4.67 6.99 1.87
CA ASP A 37 -4.13 5.68 1.53
C ASP A 37 -4.23 5.40 0.02
N GLY A 38 -5.26 5.95 -0.63
CA GLY A 38 -5.36 5.97 -2.09
C GLY A 38 -6.12 7.19 -2.59
N SER A 39 -5.74 7.67 -3.78
CA SER A 39 -6.36 8.81 -4.44
C SER A 39 -6.47 8.61 -5.94
N CYS A 40 -7.52 9.18 -6.53
CA CYS A 40 -7.72 9.18 -7.97
C CYS A 40 -8.44 10.45 -8.41
N ASP A 41 -7.86 11.12 -9.41
CA ASP A 41 -8.50 12.22 -10.13
C ASP A 41 -8.98 11.70 -11.48
N ILE A 42 -10.26 11.91 -11.77
CA ILE A 42 -10.87 11.57 -13.06
C ILE A 42 -11.33 12.83 -13.75
N THR A 43 -10.97 12.93 -15.03
CA THR A 43 -11.55 13.89 -15.96
C THR A 43 -12.32 13.15 -17.04
N LEU A 44 -13.65 13.29 -17.05
CA LEU A 44 -14.54 12.73 -18.06
C LEU A 44 -15.12 13.86 -18.92
N GLY A 45 -14.52 14.09 -20.08
CA GLY A 45 -14.75 15.31 -20.87
C GLY A 45 -14.43 16.56 -20.06
N GLN A 46 -15.45 17.31 -19.65
CA GLN A 46 -15.28 18.48 -18.78
C GLN A 46 -15.58 18.20 -17.29
N SER A 47 -16.17 17.04 -16.96
CA SER A 47 -16.42 16.67 -15.57
C SER A 47 -15.11 16.32 -14.89
N LYS A 48 -14.85 16.94 -13.74
CA LYS A 48 -13.63 16.71 -12.94
C LYS A 48 -14.00 16.33 -11.52
N VAL A 49 -13.51 15.18 -11.08
CA VAL A 49 -13.79 14.63 -9.75
C VAL A 49 -12.51 14.09 -9.15
N CYS A 50 -12.28 14.41 -7.88
CA CYS A 50 -11.21 13.83 -7.07
C CYS A 50 -11.83 12.89 -6.03
N ALA A 51 -11.26 11.71 -5.86
CA ALA A 51 -11.64 10.76 -4.82
C ALA A 51 -10.43 10.40 -3.96
N CYS A 52 -10.63 10.37 -2.65
CA CYS A 52 -9.66 9.97 -1.64
C CYS A 52 -10.25 8.81 -0.84
N VAL A 53 -9.41 7.84 -0.52
CA VAL A 53 -9.77 6.70 0.33
C VAL A 53 -8.88 6.69 1.56
N PHE A 54 -9.52 6.57 2.72
CA PHE A 54 -8.87 6.43 4.01
C PHE A 54 -9.26 5.08 4.63
N GLY A 55 -8.26 4.29 4.96
CA GLY A 55 -8.40 2.96 5.51
C GLY A 55 -8.11 1.86 4.50
N PRO A 56 -8.10 0.60 4.95
CA PRO A 56 -8.80 0.13 6.15
C PRO A 56 -8.16 0.59 7.46
N ARG A 57 -8.92 1.31 8.30
CA ARG A 57 -8.48 1.80 9.62
C ARG A 57 -9.44 1.36 10.71
N GLU A 58 -9.03 1.37 11.98
CA GLU A 58 -9.96 1.07 13.07
C GLU A 58 -11.13 2.08 13.06
N SER A 59 -12.35 1.57 13.28
CA SER A 59 -13.54 2.40 13.28
C SER A 59 -13.48 3.46 14.38
N LEU A 60 -13.70 4.73 14.03
CA LEU A 60 -13.65 5.84 14.99
C LEU A 60 -14.70 5.68 16.10
N HIS A 61 -15.90 5.20 15.72
CA HIS A 61 -17.00 4.95 16.65
C HIS A 61 -17.14 3.44 16.86
N LYS A 62 -16.74 2.96 18.05
CA LYS A 62 -16.82 1.54 18.41
C LYS A 62 -18.23 0.96 18.35
N GLN A 63 -19.26 1.81 18.44
CA GLN A 63 -20.66 1.40 18.34
C GLN A 63 -21.07 1.04 16.90
N GLU A 64 -20.43 1.64 15.89
CA GLU A 64 -20.72 1.40 14.47
C GLU A 64 -19.84 0.28 13.89
N ALA A 65 -18.81 -0.13 14.64
CA ALA A 65 -17.88 -1.18 14.26
C ALA A 65 -18.61 -2.53 14.17
N LYS A 66 -18.42 -3.20 13.03
CA LYS A 66 -18.95 -4.53 12.79
C LYS A 66 -17.85 -5.56 12.99
N HIS A 67 -18.13 -6.57 13.81
CA HIS A 67 -17.16 -7.61 14.14
C HIS A 67 -16.94 -8.60 13.00
N ASP A 68 -17.92 -8.75 12.11
CA ASP A 68 -17.95 -9.69 11.00
C ASP A 68 -17.40 -9.11 9.69
N LYS A 69 -17.42 -7.78 9.52
CA LYS A 69 -17.06 -7.12 8.26
C LYS A 69 -16.65 -5.66 8.42
N GLY A 70 -15.99 -5.14 7.41
CA GLY A 70 -15.65 -3.73 7.31
C GLY A 70 -16.87 -2.83 7.10
N LEU A 71 -16.82 -1.61 7.64
CA LEU A 71 -17.78 -0.56 7.40
C LEU A 71 -17.29 0.36 6.27
N VAL A 72 -18.09 0.53 5.23
CA VAL A 72 -17.83 1.51 4.16
C VAL A 72 -18.70 2.73 4.36
N THR A 73 -18.08 3.91 4.34
CA THR A 73 -18.73 5.23 4.44
C THR A 73 -18.26 6.11 3.29
N CYS A 74 -19.13 6.98 2.78
CA CYS A 74 -18.79 7.91 1.72
C CYS A 74 -19.29 9.32 2.08
N GLU A 75 -18.42 10.32 1.94
CA GLU A 75 -18.79 11.73 2.01
C GLU A 75 -18.49 12.41 0.68
N VAL A 76 -19.46 13.16 0.16
CA VAL A 76 -19.36 13.83 -1.13
C VAL A 76 -19.51 15.33 -0.94
N ALA A 77 -18.46 16.06 -1.32
CA ALA A 77 -18.46 17.51 -1.41
C ALA A 77 -18.57 17.95 -2.86
N VAL A 78 -19.35 19.01 -3.09
CA VAL A 78 -19.48 19.63 -4.40
C VAL A 78 -18.91 21.04 -4.28
N ALA A 79 -17.85 21.33 -5.03
CA ALA A 79 -17.20 22.63 -4.97
C ALA A 79 -18.18 23.74 -5.37
N ALA A 80 -18.09 24.89 -4.68
CA ALA A 80 -18.99 26.02 -4.90
C ALA A 80 -18.96 26.52 -6.35
N PHE A 81 -17.84 26.35 -7.05
CA PHE A 81 -17.59 26.77 -8.43
C PHE A 81 -17.81 25.65 -9.46
N ALA A 82 -18.27 24.46 -9.05
CA ALA A 82 -18.30 23.30 -9.94
C ALA A 82 -19.35 23.37 -11.06
N GLY A 83 -20.43 24.13 -10.86
CA GLY A 83 -21.48 24.32 -11.87
C GLY A 83 -21.48 25.75 -12.42
N GLU A 84 -22.36 26.00 -13.40
CA GLU A 84 -22.53 27.33 -14.01
C GLU A 84 -22.85 28.43 -12.98
N ASN A 85 -23.62 28.09 -11.94
CA ASN A 85 -23.98 29.00 -10.86
C ASN A 85 -23.23 28.65 -9.59
N ARG A 86 -22.64 29.67 -8.96
CA ARG A 86 -21.93 29.51 -7.69
C ARG A 86 -22.91 29.10 -6.58
N ARG A 87 -22.62 27.99 -5.89
CA ARG A 87 -23.43 27.48 -4.78
C ARG A 87 -22.85 27.89 -3.42
N ASN A 88 -23.69 27.87 -2.39
CA ASN A 88 -23.24 28.04 -1.01
C ASN A 88 -22.59 26.73 -0.51
N PRO A 89 -21.30 26.74 -0.11
CA PRO A 89 -20.58 25.53 0.29
C PRO A 89 -21.05 24.93 1.63
N GLN A 90 -21.71 25.69 2.51
CA GLN A 90 -22.08 25.21 3.85
C GLN A 90 -23.28 24.25 3.86
N ARG A 91 -24.03 24.15 2.76
CA ARG A 91 -25.27 23.35 2.71
C ARG A 91 -24.99 21.99 2.07
N ARG A 92 -24.94 20.93 2.89
CA ARG A 92 -25.01 19.55 2.38
C ARG A 92 -26.25 19.40 1.51
N SER A 93 -26.04 19.00 0.26
CA SER A 93 -27.11 18.88 -0.72
C SER A 93 -27.66 17.46 -0.73
N LYS A 94 -28.97 17.29 -0.92
CA LYS A 94 -29.59 15.98 -1.09
C LYS A 94 -28.94 15.17 -2.22
N LEU A 95 -28.47 15.87 -3.26
CA LEU A 95 -27.72 15.28 -4.37
C LEU A 95 -26.40 14.65 -3.90
N SER A 96 -25.67 15.31 -2.99
CA SER A 96 -24.43 14.78 -2.43
C SER A 96 -24.66 13.50 -1.62
N GLU A 97 -25.75 13.45 -0.85
CA GLU A 97 -26.14 12.27 -0.08
C GLU A 97 -26.52 11.09 -1.00
N ASP A 98 -27.25 11.39 -2.07
CA ASP A 98 -27.67 10.41 -3.07
C ASP A 98 -26.45 9.83 -3.85
N ILE A 99 -25.51 10.67 -4.26
CA ILE A 99 -24.23 10.21 -4.83
C ILE A 99 -23.47 9.33 -3.83
N GLY A 100 -23.38 9.76 -2.57
CA GLY A 100 -22.70 9.00 -1.52
C GLY A 100 -23.33 7.63 -1.30
N ALA A 101 -24.66 7.55 -1.30
CA ALA A 101 -25.40 6.29 -1.17
C ALA A 101 -25.12 5.33 -2.34
N ALA A 102 -25.12 5.85 -3.58
CA ALA A 102 -24.80 5.06 -4.78
C ALA A 102 -23.37 4.50 -4.71
N VAL A 103 -22.39 5.33 -4.34
CA VAL A 103 -20.99 4.89 -4.18
C VAL A 103 -20.86 3.81 -3.11
N VAL A 104 -21.52 3.98 -1.95
CA VAL A 104 -21.48 2.97 -0.87
C VAL A 104 -22.12 1.66 -1.32
N GLN A 105 -23.22 1.71 -2.09
CA GLN A 105 -23.88 0.52 -2.63
C GLN A 105 -22.95 -0.24 -3.58
N VAL A 106 -22.32 0.45 -4.54
CA VAL A 106 -21.37 -0.14 -5.47
C VAL A 106 -20.16 -0.70 -4.72
N ALA A 107 -19.52 0.08 -3.86
CA ALA A 107 -18.34 -0.32 -3.10
C ALA A 107 -18.59 -1.57 -2.23
N ARG A 108 -19.75 -1.68 -1.57
CA ARG A 108 -20.10 -2.85 -0.74
C ARG A 108 -20.22 -4.15 -1.53
N SER A 109 -20.63 -4.08 -2.79
CA SER A 109 -20.78 -5.28 -3.63
C SER A 109 -19.44 -5.81 -4.14
N VAL A 110 -18.47 -4.92 -4.31
CA VAL A 110 -17.17 -5.21 -4.94
C VAL A 110 -16.08 -5.48 -3.91
N ILE A 111 -16.06 -4.77 -2.78
CA ILE A 111 -15.05 -4.94 -1.73
C ILE A 111 -15.28 -6.24 -0.97
N LEU A 112 -14.21 -6.97 -0.69
CA LEU A 112 -14.22 -8.16 0.16
C LEU A 112 -14.23 -7.78 1.66
N LEU A 113 -15.35 -7.22 2.11
CA LEU A 113 -15.48 -6.64 3.47
C LEU A 113 -15.24 -7.62 4.62
N SER A 114 -15.40 -8.92 4.39
CA SER A 114 -15.10 -9.96 5.40
C SER A 114 -13.61 -10.03 5.75
N GLN A 115 -12.72 -9.50 4.91
CA GLN A 115 -11.28 -9.45 5.18
C GLN A 115 -10.91 -8.31 6.16
N TYR A 116 -11.86 -7.42 6.48
CA TYR A 116 -11.62 -6.20 7.25
C TYR A 116 -12.53 -6.06 8.47
N PRO A 117 -12.58 -7.04 9.41
CA PRO A 117 -13.40 -6.94 10.61
C PRO A 117 -13.00 -5.73 11.48
N ASN A 118 -13.97 -5.12 12.15
CA ASN A 118 -13.82 -3.91 13.00
C ASN A 118 -13.21 -2.68 12.32
N SER A 119 -12.99 -2.75 11.01
CA SER A 119 -12.33 -1.70 10.24
C SER A 119 -13.35 -0.84 9.51
N GLN A 120 -12.98 0.41 9.27
CA GLN A 120 -13.73 1.37 8.49
C GLN A 120 -12.90 1.80 7.27
N ILE A 121 -13.57 1.85 6.12
CA ILE A 121 -13.07 2.45 4.89
C ILE A 121 -13.92 3.69 4.64
N HIS A 122 -13.28 4.85 4.63
CA HIS A 122 -13.92 6.13 4.41
C HIS A 122 -13.51 6.69 3.05
N ILE A 123 -14.49 6.88 2.17
CA ILE A 123 -14.31 7.43 0.84
C ILE A 123 -14.75 8.90 0.89
N TYR A 124 -13.86 9.79 0.50
CA TYR A 124 -14.16 11.21 0.38
C TYR A 124 -14.07 11.61 -1.08
N ILE A 125 -15.10 12.27 -1.61
CA ILE A 125 -15.17 12.66 -3.02
C ILE A 125 -15.42 14.16 -3.11
N GLU A 126 -14.64 14.84 -3.94
CA GLU A 126 -14.84 16.25 -4.26
C GLU A 126 -15.10 16.44 -5.76
N VAL A 127 -16.27 16.99 -6.09
CA VAL A 127 -16.65 17.34 -7.45
C VAL A 127 -16.19 18.75 -7.76
N LEU A 128 -15.19 18.88 -8.63
CA LEU A 128 -14.55 20.15 -9.00
C LEU A 128 -15.23 20.84 -10.18
N GLN A 129 -15.71 20.07 -11.15
CA GLN A 129 -16.41 20.57 -12.33
C GLN A 129 -17.51 19.61 -12.77
N LYS A 130 -18.66 20.14 -13.15
CA LYS A 130 -19.86 19.39 -13.53
C LYS A 130 -20.14 19.55 -15.01
N ASP A 131 -20.17 18.43 -15.72
CA ASP A 131 -20.67 18.34 -17.07
C ASP A 131 -21.26 16.94 -17.30
N GLY A 132 -22.57 16.79 -17.13
CA GLY A 132 -23.27 15.50 -17.29
C GLY A 132 -23.63 14.85 -15.96
N ASN A 133 -23.59 13.51 -15.92
CA ASN A 133 -24.01 12.75 -14.76
C ASN A 133 -22.89 12.60 -13.72
N GLU A 134 -23.03 13.36 -12.63
CA GLU A 134 -22.06 13.45 -11.54
C GLU A 134 -21.89 12.12 -10.80
N LYS A 135 -22.96 11.32 -10.66
CA LYS A 135 -22.93 10.03 -9.95
C LYS A 135 -21.92 9.08 -10.59
N ILE A 136 -21.89 9.05 -11.92
CA ILE A 136 -21.06 8.14 -12.70
C ILE A 136 -19.58 8.46 -12.52
N ALA A 137 -19.22 9.74 -12.66
CA ALA A 137 -17.85 10.18 -12.45
C ALA A 137 -17.38 9.89 -11.01
N CYS A 138 -18.25 10.11 -10.00
CA CYS A 138 -17.95 9.81 -8.61
C CYS A 138 -17.75 8.31 -8.35
N VAL A 139 -18.61 7.44 -8.90
CA VAL A 139 -18.49 5.98 -8.75
C VAL A 139 -17.18 5.49 -9.39
N ASN A 140 -16.88 5.94 -10.61
CA ASN A 140 -15.64 5.57 -11.28
C ASN A 140 -14.41 6.04 -10.47
N ALA A 141 -14.42 7.28 -9.97
CA ALA A 141 -13.33 7.84 -9.18
C ALA A 141 -13.12 7.08 -7.86
N ALA A 142 -14.20 6.78 -7.15
CA ALA A 142 -14.16 6.03 -5.91
C ALA A 142 -13.61 4.60 -6.10
N CYS A 143 -14.10 3.88 -7.11
CA CYS A 143 -13.63 2.53 -7.41
C CYS A 143 -12.15 2.51 -7.80
N LEU A 144 -11.67 3.48 -8.57
CA LEU A 144 -10.26 3.58 -8.94
C LEU A 144 -9.39 3.99 -7.74
N ALA A 145 -9.85 4.90 -6.88
CA ALA A 145 -9.15 5.25 -5.65
C ALA A 145 -9.07 4.08 -4.64
N LEU A 146 -10.08 3.20 -4.62
CA LEU A 146 -10.04 1.96 -3.83
C LEU A 146 -8.97 0.98 -4.33
N ILE A 147 -8.72 0.94 -5.64
CA ILE A 147 -7.62 0.15 -6.23
C ILE A 147 -6.26 0.72 -5.78
N ASP A 148 -6.08 2.04 -5.87
CA ASP A 148 -4.84 2.72 -5.44
C ASP A 148 -4.57 2.51 -3.94
N ALA A 149 -5.63 2.52 -3.12
CA ALA A 149 -5.55 2.22 -1.69
C ALA A 149 -5.23 0.75 -1.36
N ASN A 150 -5.05 -0.11 -2.36
CA ASN A 150 -4.82 -1.55 -2.22
C ASN A 150 -5.91 -2.26 -1.39
N VAL A 151 -7.16 -1.80 -1.50
CA VAL A 151 -8.30 -2.48 -0.89
C VAL A 151 -8.64 -3.73 -1.71
N ALA A 152 -8.81 -4.86 -1.03
CA ALA A 152 -9.15 -6.13 -1.66
C ALA A 152 -10.56 -6.07 -2.28
N MET A 153 -10.60 -6.14 -3.61
CA MET A 153 -11.82 -6.06 -4.42
C MET A 153 -11.96 -7.29 -5.31
N ARG A 154 -13.21 -7.64 -5.63
CA ARG A 154 -13.52 -8.74 -6.55
C ARG A 154 -13.12 -8.42 -7.98
N ASP A 155 -13.38 -7.19 -8.40
CA ASP A 155 -13.08 -6.71 -9.75
C ASP A 155 -13.06 -5.18 -9.81
N ALA A 156 -12.53 -4.63 -10.89
CA ALA A 156 -12.70 -3.23 -11.24
C ALA A 156 -14.13 -2.94 -11.73
N VAL A 157 -14.57 -1.69 -11.61
CA VAL A 157 -15.93 -1.26 -11.97
C VAL A 157 -15.87 -0.16 -13.01
N CYS A 158 -16.72 -0.27 -14.03
CA CYS A 158 -16.95 0.79 -15.00
C CYS A 158 -18.42 1.20 -14.98
N CYS A 159 -18.68 2.45 -14.64
CA CYS A 159 -20.00 3.07 -14.65
C CYS A 159 -20.16 3.96 -15.88
N ILE A 160 -21.31 3.88 -16.54
CA ILE A 160 -21.66 4.67 -17.73
C ILE A 160 -23.17 4.89 -17.80
N ASP A 161 -23.60 5.95 -18.48
CA ASP A 161 -25.01 6.16 -18.83
C ASP A 161 -25.25 6.03 -20.33
N ALA A 162 -26.49 5.70 -20.63
CA ALA A 162 -27.03 5.72 -21.97
C ALA A 162 -28.43 6.33 -21.95
N GLY A 163 -28.76 7.12 -22.96
CA GLY A 163 -30.07 7.73 -23.10
C GLY A 163 -30.56 7.78 -24.55
N ILE A 164 -31.85 8.07 -24.70
CA ILE A 164 -32.50 8.18 -26.01
C ILE A 164 -32.84 9.64 -26.26
N LEU A 165 -32.31 10.21 -27.34
CA LEU A 165 -32.58 11.60 -27.74
C LEU A 165 -32.74 11.67 -29.25
N ASP A 166 -33.82 12.31 -29.72
CA ASP A 166 -34.16 12.44 -31.14
C ASP A 166 -34.11 11.09 -31.91
N GLU A 167 -34.66 10.01 -31.34
CA GLU A 167 -34.62 8.62 -31.86
C GLU A 167 -33.21 7.98 -31.92
N HIS A 168 -32.17 8.67 -31.46
CA HIS A 168 -30.81 8.15 -31.39
C HIS A 168 -30.47 7.68 -29.98
N MET A 169 -29.70 6.58 -29.90
CA MET A 169 -29.13 6.12 -28.64
C MET A 169 -27.78 6.78 -28.41
N LEU A 170 -27.67 7.50 -27.31
CA LEU A 170 -26.48 8.22 -26.90
C LEU A 170 -25.85 7.53 -25.70
N ILE A 171 -24.53 7.46 -25.67
CA ILE A 171 -23.74 6.98 -24.53
C ILE A 171 -22.99 8.16 -23.92
N ASP A 172 -22.85 8.16 -22.60
CA ASP A 172 -22.10 9.16 -21.84
C ASP A 172 -22.58 10.60 -22.11
N LEU A 173 -23.70 10.95 -21.47
CA LEU A 173 -24.45 12.17 -21.72
C LEU A 173 -23.80 13.40 -21.08
N THR A 174 -23.83 14.50 -21.82
CA THR A 174 -23.41 15.84 -21.36
C THR A 174 -24.52 16.54 -20.59
N ASN A 175 -24.18 17.63 -19.88
CA ASN A 175 -25.19 18.38 -19.12
C ASN A 175 -26.30 18.95 -20.02
N ASP A 176 -25.94 19.40 -21.22
CA ASP A 176 -26.87 19.97 -22.19
C ASP A 176 -27.87 18.94 -22.75
N GLU A 177 -27.44 17.69 -22.91
CA GLU A 177 -28.30 16.58 -23.30
C GLU A 177 -29.18 16.14 -22.13
N LEU A 178 -28.67 16.08 -20.90
CA LEU A 178 -29.49 15.74 -19.73
C LEU A 178 -30.59 16.79 -19.47
N ARG A 179 -30.33 18.07 -19.76
CA ARG A 179 -31.32 19.15 -19.67
C ARG A 179 -32.54 18.96 -20.58
N SER A 180 -32.41 18.18 -21.65
CA SER A 180 -33.53 17.82 -22.53
C SER A 180 -34.57 16.90 -21.85
N GLN A 181 -34.26 16.39 -20.65
CA GLN A 181 -35.08 15.38 -19.95
C GLN A 181 -35.28 14.10 -20.77
N CYS A 182 -34.27 13.74 -21.57
CA CYS A 182 -34.24 12.48 -22.29
C CYS A 182 -34.38 11.28 -21.33
N PRO A 183 -34.92 10.15 -21.81
CA PRO A 183 -34.91 8.94 -21.02
C PRO A 183 -33.50 8.38 -20.86
N VAL A 184 -33.05 8.13 -19.61
CA VAL A 184 -31.66 7.72 -19.29
C VAL A 184 -31.63 6.52 -18.35
N ILE A 185 -30.67 5.63 -18.61
CA ILE A 185 -30.20 4.56 -17.73
C ILE A 185 -28.75 4.84 -17.34
N ALA A 186 -28.44 4.75 -16.06
CA ALA A 186 -27.07 4.71 -15.55
C ALA A 186 -26.80 3.32 -14.96
N ALA A 187 -25.69 2.69 -15.34
CA ALA A 187 -25.35 1.35 -14.92
C ALA A 187 -23.86 1.22 -14.59
N ALA A 188 -23.55 0.43 -13.56
CA ALA A 188 -22.20 0.04 -13.19
C ALA A 188 -21.99 -1.44 -13.49
N PHE A 189 -20.93 -1.73 -14.24
CA PHE A 189 -20.57 -3.06 -14.72
C PHE A 189 -19.23 -3.50 -14.13
N THR A 190 -19.04 -4.80 -13.99
CA THR A 190 -17.71 -5.36 -13.70
C THR A 190 -16.79 -5.28 -14.92
N GLY A 191 -15.50 -5.03 -14.70
CA GLY A 191 -14.50 -4.87 -15.76
C GLY A 191 -14.16 -6.16 -16.51
N HIS A 192 -14.18 -7.32 -15.84
CA HIS A 192 -13.89 -8.61 -16.48
C HIS A 192 -15.05 -9.12 -17.36
N ASP A 193 -16.28 -8.90 -16.90
CA ASP A 193 -17.52 -9.30 -17.59
C ASP A 193 -18.55 -8.18 -17.44
N THR A 194 -18.82 -7.49 -18.54
CA THR A 194 -19.78 -6.38 -18.57
C THR A 194 -21.23 -6.83 -18.53
N ARG A 195 -21.51 -8.15 -18.59
CA ARG A 195 -22.87 -8.68 -18.40
C ARG A 195 -23.31 -8.65 -16.95
N ASN A 196 -22.35 -8.62 -16.02
CA ASN A 196 -22.64 -8.56 -14.60
C ASN A 196 -22.80 -7.10 -14.15
N ILE A 197 -24.05 -6.77 -13.78
CA ILE A 197 -24.48 -5.43 -13.40
C ILE A 197 -24.46 -5.33 -11.88
N ILE A 198 -23.66 -4.40 -11.37
CA ILE A 198 -23.53 -4.12 -9.94
C ILE A 198 -24.62 -3.17 -9.46
N TRP A 199 -24.90 -2.16 -10.29
CA TRP A 199 -25.80 -1.06 -9.95
C TRP A 199 -26.50 -0.57 -11.21
N LEU A 200 -27.78 -0.21 -11.06
CA LEU A 200 -28.62 0.27 -12.13
C LEU A 200 -29.57 1.31 -11.56
N GLU A 201 -29.61 2.48 -12.19
CA GLU A 201 -30.55 3.55 -11.88
C GLU A 201 -31.19 4.07 -13.16
N THR A 202 -32.47 4.38 -13.09
CA THR A 202 -33.23 4.97 -14.19
C THR A 202 -33.86 6.26 -13.70
N ALA A 203 -33.61 7.37 -14.39
CA ALA A 203 -34.09 8.69 -13.96
C ALA A 203 -35.51 9.01 -14.49
N SER A 204 -35.99 8.24 -15.47
CA SER A 204 -37.14 8.54 -16.30
C SER A 204 -37.96 7.30 -16.58
N ARG A 205 -39.24 7.48 -16.93
CA ARG A 205 -40.09 6.37 -17.40
C ARG A 205 -39.54 5.82 -18.73
N LEU A 206 -39.23 4.53 -18.74
CA LEU A 206 -38.66 3.84 -19.89
C LEU A 206 -39.55 2.65 -20.26
N PRO A 207 -39.99 2.55 -21.53
CA PRO A 207 -40.61 1.33 -22.04
C PRO A 207 -39.63 0.14 -21.92
N PRO A 208 -40.10 -1.08 -21.60
CA PRO A 208 -39.23 -2.25 -21.42
C PRO A 208 -38.33 -2.53 -22.64
N ASP A 209 -38.85 -2.39 -23.86
CA ASP A 209 -38.10 -2.63 -25.09
C ASP A 209 -36.99 -1.59 -25.30
N SER A 210 -37.23 -0.35 -24.88
CA SER A 210 -36.24 0.72 -24.94
C SER A 210 -35.19 0.56 -23.85
N ALA A 211 -35.59 0.09 -22.65
CA ALA A 211 -34.68 -0.18 -21.56
C ALA A 211 -33.68 -1.30 -21.90
N ALA A 212 -34.15 -2.40 -22.50
CA ALA A 212 -33.28 -3.50 -22.92
C ALA A 212 -32.24 -3.06 -23.96
N ARG A 213 -32.66 -2.23 -24.93
CA ARG A 213 -31.75 -1.68 -25.95
C ARG A 213 -30.73 -0.72 -25.34
N LEU A 214 -31.17 0.18 -24.45
CA LEU A 214 -30.27 1.10 -23.73
C LEU A 214 -29.25 0.38 -22.88
N LEU A 215 -29.66 -0.67 -22.16
CA LEU A 215 -28.76 -1.45 -21.32
C LEU A 215 -27.68 -2.13 -22.15
N LYS A 216 -28.05 -2.69 -23.31
CA LYS A 216 -27.09 -3.27 -24.26
C LYS A 216 -26.12 -2.21 -24.81
N CYS A 217 -26.60 -1.02 -25.14
CA CYS A 217 -25.73 0.09 -25.55
C CYS A 217 -24.78 0.50 -24.42
N ALA A 218 -25.26 0.56 -23.19
CA ALA A 218 -24.44 0.87 -22.01
C ALA A 218 -23.37 -0.22 -21.78
N GLU A 219 -23.70 -1.50 -21.96
CA GLU A 219 -22.76 -2.63 -21.87
C GLU A 219 -21.63 -2.50 -22.92
N GLU A 220 -21.99 -2.27 -24.18
CA GLU A 220 -21.02 -2.08 -25.27
C GLU A 220 -20.15 -0.83 -25.05
N GLY A 221 -20.74 0.24 -24.53
CA GLY A 221 -20.04 1.47 -24.16
C GLY A 221 -19.06 1.26 -23.01
N ALA A 222 -19.49 0.57 -21.95
CA ALA A 222 -18.67 0.25 -20.79
C ALA A 222 -17.49 -0.64 -21.18
N THR A 223 -17.70 -1.64 -22.04
CA THR A 223 -16.62 -2.51 -22.55
C THR A 223 -15.54 -1.68 -23.24
N LYS A 224 -15.94 -0.83 -24.19
CA LYS A 224 -15.01 0.05 -24.92
C LYS A 224 -14.30 1.02 -23.98
N LEU A 225 -15.02 1.65 -23.06
CA LEU A 225 -14.45 2.62 -22.12
C LEU A 225 -13.44 1.97 -21.17
N PHE A 226 -13.76 0.77 -20.68
CA PHE A 226 -12.88 0.00 -19.81
C PHE A 226 -11.59 -0.40 -20.53
N GLU A 227 -11.67 -0.95 -21.75
CA GLU A 227 -10.51 -1.37 -22.52
C GLU A 227 -9.63 -0.19 -22.96
N THR A 228 -10.25 0.91 -23.38
CA THR A 228 -9.52 2.04 -23.98
C THR A 228 -8.88 2.95 -22.95
N ALA A 229 -9.53 3.20 -21.82
CA ALA A 229 -9.10 4.15 -20.80
C ALA A 229 -8.70 3.46 -19.49
N MET A 230 -9.64 2.80 -18.80
CA MET A 230 -9.40 2.30 -17.44
C MET A 230 -8.30 1.25 -17.37
N ARG A 231 -8.34 0.24 -18.27
CA ARG A 231 -7.34 -0.83 -18.30
C ARG A 231 -5.95 -0.30 -18.58
N LYS A 232 -5.80 0.62 -19.53
CA LYS A 232 -4.50 1.24 -19.84
C LYS A 232 -3.98 2.05 -18.66
N ALA A 233 -4.83 2.86 -18.03
CA ALA A 233 -4.45 3.63 -16.85
C ALA A 233 -4.04 2.73 -15.68
N LEU A 234 -4.76 1.63 -15.45
CA LEU A 234 -4.42 0.64 -14.42
C LEU A 234 -3.10 -0.07 -14.73
N GLU A 235 -2.86 -0.47 -15.97
CA GLU A 235 -1.60 -1.10 -16.38
C GLU A 235 -0.41 -0.13 -16.27
N GLU A 236 -0.59 1.13 -16.65
CA GLU A 236 0.43 2.18 -16.50
C GLU A 236 0.71 2.49 -15.04
N HIS A 237 -0.33 2.61 -14.22
CA HIS A 237 -0.19 2.82 -12.79
C HIS A 237 0.46 1.62 -12.11
N ALA A 238 0.08 0.39 -12.46
CA ALA A 238 0.72 -0.83 -11.98
C ALA A 238 2.19 -0.87 -12.39
N LYS A 239 2.54 -0.50 -13.63
CA LYS A 239 3.94 -0.35 -14.07
C LYS A 239 4.66 0.75 -13.28
N LYS A 240 4.01 1.87 -12.99
CA LYS A 240 4.56 2.95 -12.18
C LYS A 240 4.81 2.50 -10.75
N ILE A 241 3.88 1.78 -10.13
CA ILE A 241 4.05 1.16 -8.82
C ILE A 241 5.15 0.11 -8.88
N LEU A 242 5.18 -0.77 -9.88
CA LEU A 242 6.21 -1.80 -10.00
C LEU A 242 7.59 -1.22 -10.28
N THR A 243 7.70 -0.13 -11.03
CA THR A 243 8.97 0.56 -11.26
C THR A 243 9.36 1.38 -10.04
N LEU A 244 8.44 2.07 -9.38
CA LEU A 244 8.67 2.71 -8.08
C LEU A 244 8.96 1.69 -6.99
N GLN A 245 8.41 0.48 -7.05
CA GLN A 245 8.76 -0.67 -6.23
C GLN A 245 10.04 -1.31 -6.73
N SER A 246 10.45 -1.17 -7.99
CA SER A 246 11.78 -1.58 -8.43
C SER A 246 12.82 -0.58 -7.96
N TYR A 247 12.47 0.71 -7.87
CA TYR A 247 13.29 1.78 -7.30
C TYR A 247 13.15 1.89 -5.78
N SER A 248 12.09 1.36 -5.16
CA SER A 248 11.89 1.29 -3.70
C SER A 248 12.37 -0.06 -3.20
N VAL A 249 12.32 -1.13 -3.97
CA VAL A 249 13.13 -2.33 -3.75
C VAL A 249 14.58 -1.97 -4.06
N CYS A 250 14.94 -1.16 -5.07
CA CYS A 250 16.32 -0.71 -5.25
C CYS A 250 16.76 0.43 -4.32
N LEU A 251 15.90 1.28 -3.74
CA LEU A 251 16.26 2.27 -2.71
C LEU A 251 16.10 1.70 -1.32
N TRP A 252 15.22 0.74 -1.08
CA TRP A 252 15.31 -0.12 0.08
C TRP A 252 16.39 -1.19 -0.14
N ASP A 253 16.93 -1.46 -1.32
CA ASP A 253 18.14 -2.28 -1.54
C ASP A 253 19.36 -1.39 -1.87
N LEU A 254 19.24 -0.06 -1.81
CA LEU A 254 20.39 0.89 -1.78
C LEU A 254 20.49 1.58 -0.42
N ALA A 255 19.37 1.86 0.26
CA ALA A 255 19.31 2.40 1.63
C ALA A 255 19.10 1.30 2.69
N VAL A 256 18.41 0.20 2.35
CA VAL A 256 18.60 -1.13 2.99
C VAL A 256 19.27 -2.07 1.97
N GLY A 257 20.15 -1.51 1.13
CA GLY A 257 21.20 -2.28 0.49
C GLY A 257 21.94 -2.93 1.60
N MET A 258 21.56 -4.20 1.82
CA MET A 258 21.75 -4.99 3.00
C MET A 258 22.93 -4.45 3.81
N ALA A 259 22.66 -3.53 4.75
CA ALA A 259 23.73 -2.74 5.36
C ALA A 259 24.72 -3.71 5.96
N SER A 260 25.80 -3.91 5.21
CA SER A 260 26.68 -5.02 5.48
C SER A 260 27.37 -4.66 6.77
N ILE A 261 27.47 -5.61 7.69
CA ILE A 261 28.23 -5.38 8.92
C ILE A 261 29.66 -4.91 8.60
N PHE A 262 30.16 -5.19 7.39
CA PHE A 262 31.46 -4.81 6.88
C PHE A 262 31.63 -3.31 6.62
N THR A 263 30.56 -2.51 6.57
CA THR A 263 30.66 -1.04 6.51
C THR A 263 30.88 -0.40 7.88
N TYR A 264 30.80 -1.19 8.96
CA TYR A 264 30.95 -0.71 10.33
C TYR A 264 32.35 -1.00 10.87
N SER A 265 32.70 -0.30 11.95
CA SER A 265 33.91 -0.52 12.72
C SER A 265 33.56 -0.73 14.19
N ALA A 266 34.38 -1.49 14.90
CA ALA A 266 34.28 -1.71 16.33
C ALA A 266 35.61 -1.38 17.01
N VAL A 267 35.60 -1.07 18.30
CA VAL A 267 36.84 -0.84 19.06
C VAL A 267 37.30 -2.16 19.66
N GLN A 268 38.60 -2.45 19.59
CA GLN A 268 39.22 -3.62 20.21
C GLN A 268 40.56 -3.20 20.82
N ASN A 269 40.72 -3.40 22.13
CA ASN A 269 41.86 -2.94 22.91
C ASN A 269 42.16 -1.44 22.68
N GLY A 270 41.11 -0.61 22.68
CA GLY A 270 41.19 0.83 22.43
C GLY A 270 41.51 1.24 20.99
N LYS A 271 41.59 0.31 20.03
CA LYS A 271 41.86 0.60 18.62
C LYS A 271 40.64 0.31 17.75
N THR A 272 40.35 1.20 16.80
CA THR A 272 39.29 0.99 15.80
C THR A 272 39.68 -0.12 14.84
N VAL A 273 38.79 -1.10 14.69
CA VAL A 273 38.91 -2.25 13.79
C VAL A 273 37.73 -2.22 12.84
N PHE A 274 38.01 -2.06 11.54
CA PHE A 274 36.98 -2.16 10.50
C PHE A 274 36.53 -3.60 10.34
N LEU A 275 35.22 -3.83 10.37
CA LEU A 275 34.65 -5.17 10.22
C LEU A 275 34.77 -5.70 8.78
N GLN A 276 35.10 -4.83 7.82
CA GLN A 276 35.43 -5.19 6.44
C GLN A 276 36.48 -6.30 6.32
N LYS A 277 37.39 -6.44 7.29
CA LYS A 277 38.38 -7.52 7.31
C LYS A 277 37.76 -8.92 7.39
N TYR A 278 36.49 -9.03 7.81
CA TYR A 278 35.73 -10.27 7.85
C TYR A 278 34.91 -10.50 6.58
N SER A 279 35.10 -9.69 5.53
CA SER A 279 34.42 -9.90 4.25
C SER A 279 34.68 -11.29 3.68
N GLY A 280 33.62 -11.95 3.21
CA GLY A 280 33.66 -13.34 2.76
C GLY A 280 33.55 -14.37 3.90
N TYR A 281 33.49 -13.95 5.16
CA TYR A 281 33.17 -14.83 6.29
C TYR A 281 31.69 -14.73 6.64
N ALA A 282 31.06 -15.87 6.95
CA ALA A 282 29.82 -15.85 7.70
C ALA A 282 30.13 -15.46 9.16
N THR A 283 29.37 -14.54 9.72
CA THR A 283 29.69 -13.98 11.05
C THR A 283 28.53 -14.10 12.01
N LEU A 284 28.82 -14.49 13.26
CA LEU A 284 27.86 -14.51 14.35
C LEU A 284 28.15 -13.39 15.34
N ILE A 285 27.38 -12.31 15.29
CA ILE A 285 27.51 -11.16 16.21
C ILE A 285 26.74 -11.45 17.49
N VAL A 286 27.37 -11.33 18.65
CA VAL A 286 26.76 -11.67 19.95
C VAL A 286 27.05 -10.59 20.99
N ASN A 287 26.03 -10.15 21.73
CA ASN A 287 26.25 -9.33 22.92
C ASN A 287 26.56 -10.22 24.14
N VAL A 288 27.72 -10.04 24.77
CA VAL A 288 28.23 -10.93 25.83
C VAL A 288 28.21 -10.22 27.20
N ALA A 289 28.05 -11.00 28.28
CA ALA A 289 28.12 -10.48 29.65
C ALA A 289 28.70 -11.53 30.60
N SER A 290 29.79 -11.20 31.29
CA SER A 290 30.55 -12.11 32.16
C SER A 290 29.79 -12.63 33.39
N ARG A 291 28.88 -11.83 33.97
CA ARG A 291 28.07 -12.21 35.16
C ARG A 291 26.63 -12.62 34.83
N CYS A 292 26.39 -13.13 33.62
CA CYS A 292 25.09 -13.67 33.24
C CYS A 292 24.99 -15.16 33.62
N SER A 293 23.83 -15.61 34.13
CA SER A 293 23.59 -17.04 34.41
C SER A 293 23.69 -17.93 33.16
N LEU A 294 23.57 -17.34 31.97
CA LEU A 294 23.70 -18.03 30.68
C LEU A 294 25.13 -18.07 30.15
N ALA A 295 26.11 -17.52 30.88
CA ALA A 295 27.46 -17.30 30.36
C ALA A 295 28.20 -18.60 30.03
N SER A 296 28.29 -19.55 30.98
CA SER A 296 29.02 -20.81 30.79
C SER A 296 28.55 -21.55 29.54
N THR A 297 27.24 -21.85 29.49
CA THR A 297 26.63 -22.61 28.38
C THR A 297 26.79 -21.90 27.04
N ASN A 298 26.65 -20.56 26.99
CA ASN A 298 26.80 -19.85 25.73
C ASN A 298 28.25 -19.77 25.27
N ILE A 299 29.22 -19.58 26.17
CA ILE A 299 30.63 -19.55 25.81
C ILE A 299 31.09 -20.91 25.28
N GLU A 300 30.65 -22.01 25.90
CA GLU A 300 30.90 -23.38 25.41
C GLU A 300 30.35 -23.56 23.99
N ILE A 301 29.09 -23.21 23.76
CA ILE A 301 28.44 -23.28 22.43
C ILE A 301 29.19 -22.43 21.40
N LEU A 302 29.60 -21.20 21.76
CA LEU A 302 30.29 -20.28 20.84
C LEU A 302 31.68 -20.78 20.47
N ASN A 303 32.43 -21.35 21.42
CA ASN A 303 33.72 -21.99 21.15
C ASN A 303 33.54 -23.22 20.26
N GLU A 304 32.52 -24.04 20.52
CA GLU A 304 32.24 -25.24 19.73
C GLU A 304 31.92 -24.89 18.27
N VAL A 305 31.07 -23.88 18.01
CA VAL A 305 30.80 -23.45 16.62
C VAL A 305 32.01 -22.78 15.98
N GLN A 306 32.82 -22.03 16.72
CA GLN A 306 34.03 -21.42 16.18
C GLN A 306 35.06 -22.50 15.79
N GLN A 307 35.19 -23.56 16.58
CA GLN A 307 36.04 -24.70 16.28
C GLN A 307 35.52 -25.50 15.08
N ALA A 308 34.20 -25.77 15.02
CA ALA A 308 33.59 -26.57 13.96
C ALA A 308 33.57 -25.86 12.60
N TYR A 309 33.31 -24.55 12.57
CA TYR A 309 33.09 -23.81 11.33
C TYR A 309 34.20 -22.83 10.96
N GLY A 310 35.18 -22.58 11.85
CA GLY A 310 36.23 -21.58 11.61
C GLY A 310 37.01 -21.77 10.31
N SER A 311 37.30 -23.03 9.94
CA SER A 311 37.96 -23.40 8.69
C SER A 311 37.11 -23.12 7.44
N ARG A 312 35.78 -23.00 7.59
CA ARG A 312 34.81 -22.77 6.51
C ARG A 312 34.48 -21.29 6.30
N ARG A 313 35.42 -20.40 6.65
CA ARG A 313 35.24 -18.93 6.63
C ARG A 313 34.06 -18.52 7.52
N PHE A 314 34.07 -18.93 8.78
CA PHE A 314 33.11 -18.49 9.80
C PHE A 314 33.82 -17.86 10.99
N THR A 315 33.24 -16.84 11.60
CA THR A 315 33.75 -16.31 12.87
C THR A 315 32.67 -15.73 13.78
N VAL A 316 32.84 -15.90 15.09
CA VAL A 316 32.03 -15.24 16.12
C VAL A 316 32.63 -13.85 16.40
N LEU A 317 31.78 -12.83 16.52
CA LEU A 317 32.17 -11.46 16.89
C LEU A 317 31.47 -11.11 18.21
N ALA A 318 32.23 -11.07 19.31
CA ALA A 318 31.67 -10.87 20.64
C ALA A 318 31.77 -9.41 21.12
N PHE A 319 30.65 -8.84 21.57
CA PHE A 319 30.50 -7.46 22.00
C PHE A 319 30.02 -7.39 23.45
N PRO A 320 30.91 -7.15 24.44
CA PRO A 320 30.53 -7.03 25.84
C PRO A 320 29.53 -5.88 26.06
N CYS A 321 28.51 -6.09 26.89
CA CYS A 321 27.48 -5.09 27.17
C CYS A 321 26.87 -5.23 28.57
N ALA A 322 26.75 -4.13 29.29
CA ALA A 322 26.18 -4.12 30.65
C ALA A 322 24.71 -3.66 30.72
N GLN A 323 24.08 -3.29 29.60
CA GLN A 323 22.72 -2.69 29.59
C GLN A 323 21.59 -3.70 29.89
N PHE A 324 21.93 -4.89 30.38
CA PHE A 324 21.01 -5.93 30.84
C PHE A 324 21.41 -6.33 32.26
N ALA A 325 20.68 -5.78 33.24
CA ALA A 325 20.89 -6.01 34.67
C ALA A 325 22.33 -5.74 35.17
N ASN A 326 23.09 -4.86 34.50
CA ASN A 326 24.49 -4.53 34.84
C ASN A 326 25.39 -5.76 34.99
N GLN A 327 25.14 -6.81 34.20
CA GLN A 327 25.84 -8.10 34.27
C GLN A 327 27.21 -8.11 33.58
N GLU A 328 27.70 -6.98 33.06
CA GLU A 328 29.08 -6.82 32.59
C GLU A 328 29.76 -5.68 33.37
N PRO A 329 30.21 -5.92 34.60
CA PRO A 329 30.83 -4.90 35.43
C PRO A 329 32.32 -4.68 35.11
N LEU A 330 32.92 -5.60 34.35
CA LEU A 330 34.34 -5.55 34.02
C LEU A 330 34.64 -4.40 33.04
N ASN A 331 35.82 -3.82 33.18
CA ASN A 331 36.37 -2.88 32.21
C ASN A 331 37.04 -3.62 31.04
N ASN A 332 37.41 -2.92 29.96
CA ASN A 332 37.96 -3.56 28.75
C ASN A 332 39.24 -4.37 29.02
N THR A 333 40.09 -3.94 29.97
CA THR A 333 41.33 -4.69 30.32
C THR A 333 41.02 -5.97 31.08
N GLU A 334 40.04 -5.93 31.98
CA GLU A 334 39.57 -7.10 32.73
C GLU A 334 38.81 -8.08 31.83
N ILE A 335 38.01 -7.58 30.88
CA ILE A 335 37.34 -8.40 29.87
C ILE A 335 38.39 -9.14 29.03
N ALA A 336 39.44 -8.45 28.57
CA ALA A 336 40.50 -9.08 27.79
C ALA A 336 41.21 -10.19 28.57
N GLN A 337 41.43 -10.02 29.88
CA GLN A 337 42.00 -11.06 30.74
C GLN A 337 41.03 -12.23 30.94
N TRP A 338 39.77 -11.95 31.24
CA TRP A 338 38.71 -12.95 31.40
C TRP A 338 38.55 -13.82 30.14
N CYS A 339 38.61 -13.21 28.96
CA CYS A 339 38.57 -13.93 27.69
C CYS A 339 39.79 -14.83 27.45
N LYS A 340 40.97 -14.44 27.93
CA LYS A 340 42.17 -15.29 27.88
C LYS A 340 42.04 -16.50 28.80
N ASP A 341 41.55 -16.28 30.02
CA ASP A 341 41.37 -17.34 31.02
C ASP A 341 40.36 -18.40 30.54
N LEU A 342 39.34 -17.99 29.78
CA LEU A 342 38.35 -18.87 29.16
C LEU A 342 38.80 -19.53 27.84
N GLY A 343 39.98 -19.16 27.31
CA GLY A 343 40.47 -19.72 26.05
C GLY A 343 39.54 -19.46 24.85
N LEU A 344 38.95 -18.26 24.74
CA LEU A 344 38.02 -17.96 23.65
C LEU A 344 38.71 -18.05 22.29
N LEU A 345 38.08 -18.75 21.35
CA LEU A 345 38.63 -19.02 20.01
C LEU A 345 38.28 -17.93 18.97
N PHE A 346 37.65 -16.85 19.40
CA PHE A 346 37.06 -15.82 18.55
C PHE A 346 37.33 -14.40 19.06
N PRO A 347 37.29 -13.39 18.18
CA PRO A 347 37.53 -12.00 18.56
C PRO A 347 36.48 -11.46 19.53
N VAL A 348 36.97 -10.80 20.58
CA VAL A 348 36.17 -10.02 21.53
C VAL A 348 36.54 -8.54 21.37
N PHE A 349 35.53 -7.69 21.27
CA PHE A 349 35.65 -6.24 21.14
C PHE A 349 35.51 -5.55 22.49
N ASP A 350 35.78 -4.26 22.52
CA ASP A 350 35.56 -3.41 23.68
C ASP A 350 34.06 -3.30 23.98
N ARG A 351 33.74 -2.94 25.23
CA ARG A 351 32.36 -2.82 25.68
C ARG A 351 31.59 -1.75 24.89
N VAL A 352 30.38 -2.10 24.47
CA VAL A 352 29.50 -1.22 23.69
C VAL A 352 28.10 -1.12 24.31
N ASN A 353 27.39 -0.05 23.95
CA ASN A 353 25.95 0.04 24.17
C ASN A 353 25.23 -0.61 22.99
N VAL A 354 24.17 -1.37 23.26
CA VAL A 354 23.33 -2.03 22.27
C VAL A 354 21.86 -1.59 22.33
N LYS A 355 21.51 -0.76 23.33
CA LYS A 355 20.19 -0.15 23.54
C LYS A 355 20.25 1.38 23.57
N GLY A 356 19.14 1.99 23.21
CA GLY A 356 18.94 3.45 23.29
C GLY A 356 19.55 4.20 22.11
N SER A 357 19.51 5.53 22.16
CA SER A 357 20.10 6.42 21.17
C SER A 357 21.62 6.41 21.16
N SER A 358 22.25 6.00 22.27
CA SER A 358 23.70 5.84 22.41
C SER A 358 24.22 4.45 22.05
N ALA A 359 23.37 3.60 21.45
CA ALA A 359 23.79 2.29 20.96
C ALA A 359 24.85 2.43 19.86
N ASP A 360 25.77 1.47 19.79
CA ASP A 360 26.75 1.37 18.72
C ASP A 360 26.06 1.33 17.34
N PRO A 361 26.57 2.06 16.33
CA PRO A 361 25.97 2.11 14.99
C PRO A 361 25.69 0.73 14.38
N LEU A 362 26.53 -0.28 14.65
CA LEU A 362 26.30 -1.65 14.24
C LEU A 362 25.00 -2.21 14.86
N PHE A 363 24.81 -2.02 16.16
CA PHE A 363 23.62 -2.51 16.87
C PHE A 363 22.36 -1.69 16.57
N GLN A 364 22.50 -0.40 16.22
CA GLN A 364 21.39 0.38 15.68
C GLN A 364 20.88 -0.22 14.36
N MET A 365 21.80 -0.56 13.45
CA MET A 365 21.46 -1.22 12.19
C MET A 365 20.84 -2.61 12.42
N LEU A 366 21.46 -3.45 13.27
CA LEU A 366 20.93 -4.78 13.57
C LEU A 366 19.53 -4.71 14.20
N ARG A 367 19.26 -3.69 15.01
CA ARG A 367 17.94 -3.43 15.58
C ARG A 367 16.92 -3.10 14.50
N VAL A 368 17.25 -2.26 13.52
CA VAL A 368 16.36 -1.92 12.40
C VAL A 368 16.08 -3.16 11.55
N GLN A 369 17.11 -3.95 11.21
CA GLN A 369 16.95 -5.08 10.29
C GLN A 369 16.35 -6.35 10.92
N LYS A 370 16.65 -6.65 12.19
CA LYS A 370 16.30 -7.92 12.84
C LYS A 370 15.66 -7.76 14.22
N GLY A 371 15.47 -6.53 14.69
CA GLY A 371 14.88 -6.20 15.99
C GLY A 371 15.91 -6.17 17.13
N ALA A 372 15.64 -5.35 18.14
CA ALA A 372 16.54 -5.06 19.26
C ALA A 372 16.90 -6.28 20.13
N PRO A 373 18.11 -6.35 20.72
CA PRO A 373 18.46 -7.42 21.63
C PRO A 373 17.59 -7.38 22.89
N LEU A 374 16.99 -8.53 23.24
CA LEU A 374 16.06 -8.64 24.37
C LEU A 374 16.80 -8.97 25.67
N TRP A 375 17.94 -9.66 25.59
CA TRP A 375 18.79 -10.03 26.72
C TRP A 375 20.26 -10.22 26.31
N ASN A 376 21.14 -10.49 27.28
CA ASN A 376 22.50 -10.96 27.04
C ASN A 376 22.51 -12.26 26.23
N TYR A 377 23.51 -12.44 25.37
CA TYR A 377 23.67 -13.57 24.44
C TYR A 377 22.65 -13.63 23.29
N THR A 378 22.04 -12.51 22.93
CA THR A 378 21.30 -12.40 21.66
C THR A 378 22.30 -12.48 20.50
N LYS A 379 22.00 -13.29 19.48
CA LYS A 379 22.92 -13.56 18.38
C LYS A 379 22.32 -13.10 17.06
N TYR A 380 23.12 -12.47 16.22
CA TYR A 380 22.76 -12.08 14.87
C TYR A 380 23.69 -12.81 13.90
N LEU A 381 23.12 -13.72 13.12
CA LEU A 381 23.84 -14.50 12.12
C LEU A 381 23.79 -13.76 10.79
N CYS A 382 24.97 -13.48 10.25
CA CYS A 382 25.15 -12.79 8.98
C CYS A 382 25.86 -13.71 7.98
N ASP A 383 25.49 -13.59 6.69
CA ASP A 383 26.12 -14.36 5.61
C ASP A 383 27.50 -13.81 5.20
N ARG A 384 28.11 -14.42 4.18
CA ARG A 384 29.43 -14.01 3.65
C ARG A 384 29.47 -12.62 3.01
N SER A 385 28.32 -12.06 2.65
CA SER A 385 28.21 -10.66 2.21
C SER A 385 28.05 -9.68 3.39
N GLY A 386 28.03 -10.20 4.61
CA GLY A 386 27.95 -9.43 5.84
C GLY A 386 26.52 -9.01 6.18
N VAL A 387 25.53 -9.71 5.63
CA VAL A 387 24.14 -9.30 5.77
C VAL A 387 23.47 -10.11 6.87
N PRO A 388 22.82 -9.44 7.85
CA PRO A 388 22.02 -10.12 8.85
C PRO A 388 20.92 -10.98 8.21
N ARG A 389 20.99 -12.29 8.42
CA ARG A 389 19.97 -13.25 7.95
C ARG A 389 19.03 -13.66 9.07
N ARG A 390 19.57 -13.95 10.27
CA ARG A 390 18.78 -14.49 11.38
C ARG A 390 19.16 -13.85 12.71
N LYS A 391 18.16 -13.67 13.57
CA LYS A 391 18.36 -13.35 14.99
C LYS A 391 17.98 -14.55 15.84
N LEU A 392 18.87 -14.95 16.73
CA LEU A 392 18.72 -16.11 17.61
C LEU A 392 18.63 -15.64 19.06
N LYS A 393 17.76 -16.31 19.82
CA LYS A 393 17.54 -16.03 21.24
C LYS A 393 18.75 -16.50 22.08
N PRO A 394 18.93 -15.95 23.29
CA PRO A 394 19.98 -16.38 24.22
C PRO A 394 20.02 -17.89 24.48
N GLY A 395 18.87 -18.51 24.75
CA GLY A 395 18.74 -19.95 25.01
C GLY A 395 18.58 -20.82 23.75
N CYS A 396 19.09 -20.38 22.60
CA CYS A 396 19.10 -21.20 21.38
C CYS A 396 19.90 -22.50 21.61
N SER A 397 19.33 -23.65 21.25
CA SER A 397 20.05 -24.93 21.31
C SER A 397 21.18 -24.99 20.28
N MET A 398 22.18 -25.85 20.53
CA MET A 398 23.31 -26.07 19.64
C MET A 398 22.85 -26.54 18.25
N ASP A 399 21.88 -27.45 18.17
CA ASP A 399 21.36 -27.96 16.89
C ASP A 399 20.72 -26.87 16.04
N THR A 400 19.93 -25.99 16.67
CA THR A 400 19.30 -24.86 15.98
C THR A 400 20.35 -23.88 15.47
N LEU A 401 21.42 -23.66 16.25
CA LEU A 401 22.52 -22.80 15.86
C LEU A 401 23.30 -23.39 14.69
N ARG A 402 23.66 -24.68 14.73
CA ARG A 402 24.34 -25.41 13.65
C ARG A 402 23.54 -25.35 12.35
N GLN A 403 22.25 -25.71 12.41
CA GLN A 403 21.36 -25.65 11.24
C GLN A 403 21.30 -24.23 10.66
N SER A 404 21.25 -23.21 11.51
CA SER A 404 21.23 -21.82 11.05
C SER A 404 22.53 -21.43 10.37
N ILE A 405 23.68 -21.85 10.91
CA ILE A 405 25.00 -21.58 10.33
C ILE A 405 25.14 -22.27 8.97
N GLU A 406 24.72 -23.53 8.84
CA GLU A 406 24.77 -24.26 7.56
C GLU A 406 23.94 -23.58 6.45
N CYS A 407 22.85 -22.89 6.80
CA CYS A 407 22.07 -22.15 5.81
C CYS A 407 22.76 -20.89 5.25
N VAL A 408 23.86 -20.42 5.85
CA VAL A 408 24.54 -19.17 5.45
C VAL A 408 26.01 -19.35 5.05
N LEU A 409 26.53 -20.59 5.12
CA LEU A 409 27.85 -21.00 4.63
C LEU A 409 27.79 -21.43 3.17
#